data_AF-A0A550BTI1-F1
#
_entry.id   AF-A0A550BTI1-F1
#
_cell.length_a   1.000
_cell.length_b   1.000
_cell.length_c   1.000
_cell.angle_alpha   90.00
_cell.angle_beta   90.00
_cell.angle_gamma   90.00
#
_symmetry.space_group_name_H-M   'P 1'
#
loop_
_entity.id
_entity.type
_entity.pdbx_description
1 polymer ?
#
loop_
_entity_poly.entity_id
_entity_poly.type
_entity_poly.pdbx_seq_one_letter_code
_entity_poly.pdbx_strand_id
1 'polypeptide(L)'
;MQRTVEYRHSFATTANKFLTKVLTKTKVGNDADPEALMFPTPESRKDMVGRYRKGLRFLYSDPDFDNPKSSTGIFRSAYYLVVLAHHFKCAQGALPPPGKSVEDPPDPPIGAMVLAAIAIERAFKAWKTGEFVEGSVDDFSFNSYQEATRVYLKHIDDLDDDTINDILQQAFSVYLGEDGPADNEQAGSNVSDSDDDRRHLSLQ
;
A
#
# COMPACT_ATOMS: atom_id res chain seq x y z
N MET A 1 27.15 12.41 -3.47
CA MET A 1 26.90 11.27 -2.55
C MET A 1 25.82 11.58 -1.51
N GLN A 2 25.81 12.78 -0.90
CA GLN A 2 24.83 13.19 0.12
C GLN A 2 23.36 13.18 -0.33
N ARG A 3 23.04 13.70 -1.54
CA ARG A 3 21.66 13.70 -2.08
C ARG A 3 21.03 12.31 -2.23
N THR A 4 21.82 11.29 -2.58
CA THR A 4 21.32 9.91 -2.75
C THR A 4 20.96 9.28 -1.40
N VAL A 5 21.71 9.61 -0.34
CA VAL A 5 21.44 9.14 1.02
C VAL A 5 20.16 9.79 1.56
N GLU A 6 20.03 11.11 1.40
CA GLU A 6 18.84 11.88 1.79
C GLU A 6 17.58 11.37 1.07
N TYR A 7 17.71 11.10 -0.23
CA TYR A 7 16.62 10.56 -1.03
C TYR A 7 16.17 9.17 -0.55
N ARG A 8 17.09 8.23 -0.31
CA ARG A 8 16.74 6.90 0.24
C ARG A 8 16.13 6.99 1.64
N HIS A 9 16.63 7.90 2.47
CA HIS A 9 16.12 8.12 3.82
C HIS A 9 14.65 8.61 3.81
N SER A 10 14.26 9.40 2.80
CA SER A 10 12.90 9.90 2.65
C SER A 10 11.85 8.79 2.42
N PHE A 11 12.21 7.74 1.64
CA PHE A 11 11.35 6.57 1.42
C PHE A 11 11.12 5.80 2.73
N ALA A 12 12.19 5.52 3.46
CA ALA A 12 12.11 4.82 4.75
C ALA A 12 11.27 5.60 5.76
N THR A 13 11.46 6.93 5.82
CA THR A 13 10.67 7.81 6.69
C THR A 13 9.19 7.77 6.33
N THR A 14 8.86 7.83 5.03
CA THR A 14 7.48 7.79 4.54
C THR A 14 6.82 6.45 4.87
N ALA A 15 7.49 5.34 4.58
CA ALA A 15 7.00 3.99 4.88
C ALA A 15 6.73 3.80 6.37
N ASN A 16 7.67 4.21 7.24
CA ASN A 16 7.52 4.12 8.69
C ASN A 16 6.35 4.97 9.19
N LYS A 17 6.24 6.24 8.73
CA LYS A 17 5.14 7.12 9.14
C LYS A 17 3.78 6.55 8.74
N PHE A 18 3.66 6.05 7.51
CA PHE A 18 2.43 5.48 7.01
C PHE A 18 2.04 4.20 7.77
N LEU A 19 2.94 3.23 7.88
CA LEU A 19 2.67 1.99 8.60
C LEU A 19 2.37 2.24 10.08
N THR A 20 3.07 3.17 10.73
CA THR A 20 2.78 3.56 12.12
C THR A 20 1.37 4.12 12.25
N LYS A 21 0.96 5.01 11.34
CA LYS A 21 -0.43 5.51 11.30
C LYS A 21 -1.41 4.36 11.17
N VAL A 22 -1.18 3.43 10.25
CA VAL A 22 -2.06 2.28 10.05
C VAL A 22 -2.18 1.43 11.31
N LEU A 23 -1.07 1.09 11.95
CA LEU A 23 -1.04 0.19 13.10
C LEU A 23 -1.52 0.82 14.41
N THR A 24 -1.47 2.14 14.54
CA THR A 24 -1.73 2.82 15.83
C THR A 24 -2.91 3.78 15.81
N LYS A 25 -3.43 4.14 14.63
CA LYS A 25 -4.48 5.16 14.48
C LYS A 25 -5.67 4.74 13.62
N THR A 26 -5.61 3.59 12.93
CA THR A 26 -6.76 3.09 12.15
C THR A 26 -7.84 2.62 13.11
N LYS A 27 -9.06 3.09 12.88
CA LYS A 27 -10.25 2.77 13.68
C LYS A 27 -11.13 1.78 12.93
N VAL A 28 -11.86 0.94 13.65
CA VAL A 28 -12.82 -0.03 13.08
C VAL A 28 -14.14 0.66 12.68
N GLY A 29 -14.44 1.82 13.27
CA GLY A 29 -15.61 2.63 12.90
C GLY A 29 -16.93 1.88 13.11
N ASN A 30 -17.12 1.25 14.27
CA ASN A 30 -18.39 0.60 14.60
C ASN A 30 -19.23 1.48 15.55
N ASP A 31 -20.55 1.27 15.55
CA ASP A 31 -21.51 2.05 16.33
C ASP A 31 -21.30 1.94 17.86
N ALA A 32 -20.62 0.88 18.31
CA ALA A 32 -20.41 0.60 19.72
C ALA A 32 -19.23 1.38 20.33
N ASP A 33 -18.16 1.58 19.55
CA ASP A 33 -17.00 2.38 19.94
C ASP A 33 -16.32 2.97 18.70
N PRO A 34 -16.64 4.23 18.34
CA PRO A 34 -16.06 4.89 17.17
C PRO A 34 -14.56 5.15 17.31
N GLU A 35 -14.00 5.05 18.52
CA GLU A 35 -12.57 5.24 18.79
C GLU A 35 -11.80 3.91 18.83
N ALA A 36 -12.49 2.77 18.72
CA ALA A 36 -11.86 1.46 18.75
C ALA A 36 -10.83 1.29 17.62
N LEU A 37 -9.58 1.08 18.01
CA LEU A 37 -8.49 0.83 17.07
C LEU A 37 -8.61 -0.56 16.44
N MET A 38 -8.27 -0.64 15.15
CA MET A 38 -8.19 -1.89 14.39
C MET A 38 -7.12 -2.84 14.94
N PHE A 39 -6.01 -2.28 15.47
CA PHE A 39 -4.90 -3.05 16.04
C PHE A 39 -4.51 -2.51 17.43
N PRO A 40 -5.37 -2.72 18.44
CA PRO A 40 -5.23 -2.05 19.74
C PRO A 40 -4.02 -2.55 20.55
N THR A 41 -3.62 -3.82 20.37
CA THR A 41 -2.56 -4.46 21.17
C THR A 41 -1.29 -4.74 20.36
N PRO A 42 -0.11 -4.82 21.01
CA PRO A 42 1.12 -5.29 20.36
C PRO A 42 0.92 -6.64 19.65
N GLU A 43 0.20 -7.58 20.26
CA GLU A 43 -0.07 -8.90 19.69
C GLU A 43 -0.86 -8.81 18.39
N SER A 44 -1.89 -7.96 18.32
CA SER A 44 -2.68 -7.74 17.10
C SER A 44 -1.84 -7.11 15.98
N ARG A 45 -0.96 -6.16 16.32
CA ARG A 45 -0.01 -5.54 15.37
C ARG A 45 1.00 -6.55 14.86
N LYS A 46 1.55 -7.38 15.76
CA LYS A 46 2.49 -8.46 15.44
C LYS A 46 1.87 -9.48 14.50
N ASP A 47 0.64 -9.91 14.75
CA ASP A 47 -0.08 -10.86 13.90
C ASP A 47 -0.29 -10.28 12.50
N MET A 48 -0.81 -9.05 12.41
CA MET A 48 -0.96 -8.31 11.14
C MET A 48 0.37 -8.26 10.37
N VAL A 49 1.43 -7.76 11.00
CA VAL A 49 2.75 -7.64 10.37
C VAL A 49 3.28 -8.99 9.91
N GLY A 50 3.10 -10.05 10.73
CA GLY A 50 3.49 -11.40 10.38
C GLY A 50 2.78 -11.91 9.11
N ARG A 51 1.46 -11.70 9.02
CA ARG A 51 0.65 -12.11 7.87
C ARG A 51 1.05 -11.39 6.58
N TYR A 52 1.23 -10.08 6.65
CA TYR A 52 1.59 -9.25 5.50
C TYR A 52 3.03 -9.48 5.00
N ARG A 53 3.95 -9.85 5.88
CA ARG A 53 5.34 -10.16 5.47
C ARG A 53 5.46 -11.50 4.75
N LYS A 54 4.63 -12.49 5.09
CA LYS A 54 4.66 -13.80 4.45
C LYS A 54 4.24 -13.66 2.98
N GLY A 55 5.09 -14.11 2.06
CA GLY A 55 4.84 -14.03 0.63
C GLY A 55 4.80 -12.61 0.06
N LEU A 56 5.38 -11.62 0.75
CA LEU A 56 5.42 -10.21 0.31
C LEU A 56 4.03 -9.57 0.11
N ARG A 57 3.01 -10.04 0.83
CA ARG A 57 1.62 -9.57 0.71
C ARG A 57 1.43 -8.07 0.93
N PHE A 58 2.34 -7.42 1.64
CA PHE A 58 2.39 -5.96 1.74
C PHE A 58 2.57 -5.24 0.39
N LEU A 59 2.86 -5.94 -0.71
CA LEU A 59 2.92 -5.37 -2.06
C LEU A 59 1.63 -5.51 -2.85
N TYR A 60 0.72 -6.41 -2.48
CA TYR A 60 -0.44 -6.76 -3.29
C TYR A 60 -1.63 -5.86 -2.94
N SER A 61 -2.43 -5.47 -3.95
CA SER A 61 -3.74 -4.84 -3.72
C SER A 61 -4.69 -5.81 -3.00
N ASP A 62 -4.67 -7.07 -3.44
CA ASP A 62 -5.57 -8.12 -2.97
C ASP A 62 -4.74 -9.31 -2.44
N PRO A 63 -4.22 -9.21 -1.21
CA PRO A 63 -3.42 -10.28 -0.62
C PRO A 63 -4.28 -11.47 -0.17
N ASP A 64 -3.93 -12.68 -0.61
CA ASP A 64 -4.52 -13.91 -0.08
C ASP A 64 -3.68 -14.42 1.12
N PHE A 65 -4.24 -14.28 2.32
CA PHE A 65 -3.57 -14.62 3.58
C PHE A 65 -3.46 -16.14 3.84
N ASP A 66 -4.29 -16.94 3.19
CA ASP A 66 -4.30 -18.40 3.33
C ASP A 66 -3.42 -19.05 2.27
N ASN A 67 -3.53 -18.60 1.01
CA ASN A 67 -2.74 -19.05 -0.12
C ASN A 67 -1.99 -17.88 -0.80
N PRO A 68 -0.74 -17.59 -0.41
CA PRO A 68 -0.01 -16.43 -0.93
C PRO A 68 0.16 -16.41 -2.45
N LYS A 69 0.12 -17.57 -3.12
CA LYS A 69 0.23 -17.67 -4.59
C LYS A 69 -0.99 -17.13 -5.34
N SER A 70 -2.13 -16.99 -4.65
CA SER A 70 -3.35 -16.43 -5.23
C SER A 70 -3.47 -14.91 -5.05
N SER A 71 -2.47 -14.26 -4.43
CA SER A 71 -2.51 -12.80 -4.25
C SER A 71 -2.41 -12.11 -5.61
N THR A 72 -3.20 -11.06 -5.84
CA THR A 72 -3.24 -10.32 -7.11
C THR A 72 -2.89 -8.84 -6.95
N GLY A 73 -2.45 -8.21 -8.05
CA GLY A 73 -2.06 -6.80 -8.06
C GLY A 73 -0.77 -6.52 -7.29
N ILE A 74 0.30 -7.26 -7.59
CA ILE A 74 1.63 -6.97 -7.01
C ILE A 74 2.03 -5.51 -7.30
N PHE A 75 2.69 -4.87 -6.33
CA PHE A 75 3.04 -3.45 -6.34
C PHE A 75 1.85 -2.48 -6.44
N ARG A 76 0.64 -2.90 -6.01
CA ARG A 76 -0.55 -2.04 -5.97
C ARG A 76 -1.17 -1.89 -4.57
N SER A 77 -0.49 -2.36 -3.53
CA SER A 77 -0.97 -2.12 -2.16
C SER A 77 -0.96 -0.63 -1.79
N ALA A 78 -1.83 -0.21 -0.88
CA ALA A 78 -1.83 1.15 -0.34
C ALA A 78 -0.47 1.54 0.26
N TYR A 79 0.23 0.61 0.93
CA TYR A 79 1.58 0.85 1.45
C TYR A 79 2.56 1.20 0.33
N TYR A 80 2.49 0.45 -0.77
CA TYR A 80 3.37 0.64 -1.93
C TYR A 80 3.09 1.94 -2.64
N LEU A 81 1.82 2.18 -2.99
CA LEU A 81 1.42 3.36 -3.74
C LEU A 81 1.70 4.66 -2.97
N VAL A 82 1.50 4.69 -1.65
CA VAL A 82 1.81 5.89 -0.83
C VAL A 82 3.32 6.19 -0.79
N VAL A 83 4.15 5.16 -0.66
CA VAL A 83 5.60 5.35 -0.64
C VAL A 83 6.13 5.72 -2.02
N LEU A 84 5.57 5.14 -3.09
CA LEU A 84 5.90 5.51 -4.46
C LEU A 84 5.40 6.92 -4.81
N ALA A 85 4.22 7.33 -4.33
CA ALA A 85 3.70 8.70 -4.49
C ALA A 85 4.66 9.76 -3.93
N HIS A 86 5.42 9.41 -2.89
CA HIS A 86 6.47 10.27 -2.35
C HIS A 86 7.57 10.58 -3.37
N HIS A 87 7.91 9.64 -4.26
CA HIS A 87 8.84 9.88 -5.36
C HIS A 87 8.40 11.08 -6.20
N PHE A 88 7.15 11.09 -6.65
CA PHE A 88 6.60 12.16 -7.49
C PHE A 88 6.56 13.49 -6.75
N LYS A 89 6.27 13.48 -5.45
CA LYS A 89 6.37 14.68 -4.61
C LYS A 89 7.80 15.22 -4.55
N CYS A 90 8.80 14.37 -4.39
CA CYS A 90 10.21 14.78 -4.35
C CYS A 90 10.76 15.17 -5.71
N ALA A 91 10.22 14.61 -6.80
CA ALA A 91 10.60 14.87 -8.18
C ALA A 91 9.72 15.95 -8.85
N GLN A 92 8.92 16.68 -8.08
CA GLN A 92 7.99 17.68 -8.59
C GLN A 92 8.72 18.72 -9.46
N GLY A 93 8.20 18.93 -10.67
CA GLY A 93 8.78 19.86 -11.65
C GLY A 93 9.97 19.30 -12.45
N ALA A 94 10.48 18.12 -12.11
CA ALA A 94 11.55 17.44 -12.84
C ALA A 94 11.03 16.30 -13.75
N LEU A 95 9.87 15.72 -13.44
CA LEU A 95 9.28 14.63 -14.22
C LEU A 95 7.95 15.05 -14.85
N PRO A 96 7.72 14.71 -16.13
CA PRO A 96 6.39 14.81 -16.72
C PRO A 96 5.43 13.80 -16.03
N PRO A 97 4.13 14.10 -15.96
CA PRO A 97 3.13 13.16 -15.48
C PRO A 97 3.18 11.82 -16.25
N PRO A 98 2.95 10.68 -15.59
CA PRO A 98 2.87 9.38 -16.27
C PRO A 98 1.84 9.41 -17.41
N GLY A 99 2.13 8.72 -18.52
CA GLY A 99 1.21 8.62 -19.67
C GLY A 99 1.08 9.87 -20.53
N LYS A 100 1.81 10.96 -20.26
CA LYS A 100 1.89 12.08 -21.19
C LYS A 100 2.89 11.77 -22.31
N SER A 101 2.44 11.91 -23.55
CA SER A 101 3.29 11.82 -24.74
C SER A 101 4.34 12.92 -24.71
N VAL A 102 5.54 12.58 -24.27
CA VAL A 102 6.76 13.29 -24.60
C VAL A 102 7.32 12.59 -25.84
N GLU A 103 7.97 13.31 -26.75
CA GLU A 103 8.61 12.71 -27.93
C GLU A 103 9.56 11.57 -27.55
N ASP A 104 10.16 11.67 -26.34
CA ASP A 104 10.86 10.59 -25.63
C ASP A 104 10.32 10.53 -24.17
N PRO A 105 9.38 9.63 -23.84
CA PRO A 105 8.98 9.45 -22.44
C PRO A 105 10.20 8.97 -21.64
N PRO A 106 10.47 9.55 -20.45
CA PRO A 106 11.55 9.06 -19.62
C PRO A 106 11.30 7.60 -19.25
N ASP A 107 12.37 6.80 -19.22
CA ASP A 107 12.30 5.41 -18.74
C ASP A 107 11.53 5.35 -17.41
N PRO A 108 10.73 4.29 -17.19
CA PRO A 108 10.01 4.13 -15.94
C PRO A 108 10.99 4.19 -14.76
N PRO A 109 10.61 4.81 -13.61
CA PRO A 109 11.51 4.99 -12.48
C PRO A 109 11.67 3.68 -11.68
N ILE A 110 12.20 2.63 -12.32
CA ILE A 110 12.40 1.29 -11.74
C ILE A 110 13.16 1.36 -10.41
N GLY A 111 14.17 2.23 -10.33
CA GLY A 111 14.90 2.47 -9.09
C GLY A 111 14.02 2.99 -7.95
N ALA A 112 13.06 3.87 -8.24
CA ALA A 112 12.11 4.36 -7.23
C ALA A 112 11.11 3.26 -6.83
N MET A 113 10.64 2.45 -7.78
CA MET A 113 9.77 1.30 -7.53
C MET A 113 10.42 0.28 -6.59
N VAL A 114 11.69 -0.07 -6.83
CA VAL A 114 12.45 -0.97 -5.96
C VAL A 114 12.66 -0.35 -4.58
N LEU A 115 13.02 0.94 -4.51
CA LEU A 115 13.22 1.63 -3.24
C LEU A 115 11.94 1.69 -2.39
N ALA A 116 10.77 1.86 -3.01
CA ALA A 116 9.49 1.80 -2.32
C ALA A 116 9.25 0.43 -1.68
N ALA A 117 9.44 -0.66 -2.44
CA ALA A 117 9.28 -2.02 -1.92
C ALA A 117 10.22 -2.31 -0.74
N ILE A 118 11.50 -1.95 -0.88
CA ILE A 118 12.51 -2.13 0.19
C ILE A 118 12.14 -1.31 1.44
N ALA A 119 11.74 -0.06 1.28
CA ALA A 119 11.37 0.79 2.41
C ALA A 119 10.20 0.22 3.20
N ILE A 120 9.20 -0.34 2.51
CA ILE A 120 8.04 -0.96 3.14
C ILE A 120 8.44 -2.25 3.83
N GLU A 121 9.19 -3.14 3.17
CA GLU A 121 9.66 -4.38 3.80
C GLU A 121 10.40 -4.09 5.11
N ARG A 122 11.26 -3.05 5.10
CA ARG A 122 11.98 -2.58 6.28
C ARG A 122 11.05 -2.03 7.35
N ALA A 123 10.05 -1.23 6.99
CA ALA A 123 9.04 -0.75 7.93
C ALA A 123 8.30 -1.93 8.59
N PHE A 124 7.87 -2.93 7.82
CA PHE A 124 7.25 -4.13 8.36
C PHE A 124 8.22 -4.95 9.26
N LYS A 125 9.52 -5.01 8.94
CA LYS A 125 10.52 -5.63 9.83
C LYS A 125 10.64 -4.88 11.17
N ALA A 126 10.60 -3.56 11.15
CA ALA A 126 10.68 -2.72 12.36
C ALA A 126 9.53 -2.94 13.34
N TRP A 127 8.39 -3.42 12.85
CA TRP A 127 7.19 -3.74 13.63
C TRP A 127 7.02 -5.23 13.94
N LYS A 128 8.05 -6.07 13.72
CA LYS A 128 7.96 -7.54 13.89
C LYS A 128 7.51 -7.98 15.28
N THR A 129 7.78 -7.18 16.32
CA THR A 129 7.39 -7.49 17.71
C THR A 129 5.99 -6.99 18.06
N GLY A 130 5.35 -6.20 17.21
CA GLY A 130 4.12 -5.48 17.52
C GLY A 130 4.34 -4.07 18.09
N GLU A 131 5.61 -3.71 18.29
CA GLU A 131 6.06 -2.37 18.68
C GLU A 131 7.09 -1.88 17.67
N PHE A 132 7.19 -0.57 17.51
CA PHE A 132 8.21 0.01 16.64
C PHE A 132 9.56 -0.08 17.31
N VAL A 133 10.49 -0.82 16.71
CA VAL A 133 11.87 -0.89 17.17
C VAL A 133 12.76 -0.09 16.23
N GLU A 134 13.12 1.12 16.65
CA GLU A 134 14.08 1.97 15.95
C GLU A 134 15.45 1.29 15.87
N GLY A 135 16.08 1.28 14.70
CA GLY A 135 17.37 0.61 14.48
C GLY A 135 17.32 -0.93 14.37
N SER A 136 16.14 -1.58 14.52
CA SER A 136 16.00 -3.03 14.28
C SER A 136 15.99 -3.42 12.80
N VAL A 137 15.90 -2.43 11.93
CA VAL A 137 16.17 -2.61 10.51
C VAL A 137 17.68 -2.64 10.40
N ASP A 138 18.25 -3.80 10.02
CA ASP A 138 19.68 -3.93 9.76
C ASP A 138 20.21 -2.63 9.16
N ASP A 139 21.32 -2.13 9.73
CA ASP A 139 22.05 -0.99 9.16
C ASP A 139 22.03 -1.13 7.65
N PHE A 140 21.97 -0.01 6.94
CA PHE A 140 22.02 0.08 5.48
C PHE A 140 23.37 -0.48 4.94
N SER A 141 23.71 -1.72 5.28
CA SER A 141 24.83 -2.49 4.81
C SER A 141 24.52 -2.79 3.36
N PHE A 142 25.48 -2.43 2.52
CA PHE A 142 25.40 -2.57 1.08
C PHE A 142 24.90 -3.97 0.66
N ASN A 143 25.34 -5.00 1.37
CA ASN A 143 24.99 -6.40 1.10
C ASN A 143 23.50 -6.71 1.33
N SER A 144 22.88 -6.16 2.38
CA SER A 144 21.44 -6.34 2.64
C SER A 144 20.57 -5.64 1.59
N TYR A 145 21.04 -4.51 1.07
CA TYR A 145 20.36 -3.77 0.00
C TYR A 145 20.45 -4.51 -1.33
N GLN A 146 21.63 -5.03 -1.66
CA GLN A 146 21.86 -5.68 -2.95
C GLN A 146 20.94 -6.89 -3.14
N GLU A 147 20.76 -7.71 -2.09
CA GLU A 147 19.93 -8.90 -2.20
C GLU A 147 18.44 -8.57 -2.30
N ALA A 148 17.94 -7.66 -1.45
CA ALA A 148 16.54 -7.20 -1.54
C ALA A 148 16.27 -6.49 -2.89
N THR A 149 17.22 -5.69 -3.37
CA THR A 149 17.14 -5.03 -4.69
C THR A 149 17.00 -6.06 -5.80
N ARG A 150 17.80 -7.14 -5.81
CA ARG A 150 17.72 -8.20 -6.83
C ARG A 150 16.35 -8.88 -6.83
N VAL A 151 15.79 -9.17 -5.66
CA VAL A 151 14.48 -9.81 -5.54
C VAL A 151 13.40 -8.92 -6.16
N TYR A 152 13.32 -7.65 -5.76
CA TYR A 152 12.29 -6.74 -6.29
C TYR A 152 12.52 -6.36 -7.74
N LEU A 153 13.78 -6.23 -8.18
CA LEU A 153 14.10 -5.97 -9.57
C LEU A 153 13.57 -7.10 -10.45
N LYS A 154 13.83 -8.36 -10.08
CA LYS A 154 13.28 -9.50 -10.81
C LYS A 154 11.75 -9.46 -10.90
N HIS A 155 11.07 -9.14 -9.80
CA HIS A 155 9.61 -9.02 -9.81
C HIS A 155 9.08 -7.87 -10.68
N ILE A 156 9.88 -6.80 -10.86
CA ILE A 156 9.52 -5.68 -11.73
C ILE A 156 9.85 -6.00 -13.19
N ASP A 157 10.97 -6.68 -13.46
CA ASP A 157 11.37 -7.14 -14.80
C ASP A 157 10.36 -8.13 -15.40
N ASP A 158 9.61 -8.84 -14.53
CA ASP A 158 8.52 -9.74 -14.94
C ASP A 158 7.21 -8.99 -15.30
N LEU A 159 7.14 -7.65 -15.12
CA LEU A 159 5.98 -6.84 -15.47
C LEU A 159 6.10 -6.29 -16.89
N ASP A 160 4.98 -6.20 -17.61
CA ASP A 160 4.92 -5.47 -18.87
C ASP A 160 4.84 -3.94 -18.64
N ASP A 161 5.19 -3.18 -19.69
CA ASP A 161 5.22 -1.72 -19.64
C ASP A 161 3.86 -1.10 -19.31
N ASP A 162 2.76 -1.71 -19.77
CA ASP A 162 1.40 -1.27 -19.48
C ASP A 162 1.10 -1.40 -17.98
N THR A 163 1.47 -2.53 -17.38
CA THR A 163 1.33 -2.78 -15.94
C THR A 163 2.18 -1.81 -15.11
N ILE A 164 3.41 -1.52 -15.56
CA ILE A 164 4.28 -0.53 -14.92
C ILE A 164 3.61 0.85 -15.00
N ASN A 165 3.12 1.26 -16.17
CA ASN A 165 2.45 2.54 -16.37
C ASN A 165 1.20 2.68 -15.49
N ASP A 166 0.38 1.64 -15.38
CA ASP A 166 -0.77 1.62 -14.47
C ASP A 166 -0.40 1.83 -13.00
N ILE A 167 0.68 1.19 -12.54
CA ILE A 167 1.17 1.35 -11.17
C ILE A 167 1.63 2.78 -10.93
N LEU A 168 2.37 3.35 -11.89
CA LEU A 168 2.84 4.73 -11.83
C LEU A 168 1.68 5.73 -11.84
N GLN A 169 0.65 5.50 -12.65
CA GLN A 169 -0.57 6.31 -12.69
C GLN A 169 -1.31 6.27 -11.35
N GLN A 170 -1.53 5.09 -10.78
CA GLN A 170 -2.17 4.96 -9.46
C GLN A 170 -1.39 5.70 -8.36
N ALA A 171 -0.06 5.54 -8.33
CA ALA A 171 0.78 6.26 -7.37
C ALA A 171 0.75 7.79 -7.60
N PHE A 172 0.60 8.23 -8.85
CA PHE A 172 0.44 9.65 -9.18
C PHE A 172 -0.92 10.19 -8.74
N SER A 173 -2.02 9.43 -8.90
CA SER A 173 -3.34 9.79 -8.36
C SER A 173 -3.32 9.93 -6.84
N VAL A 174 -2.63 9.01 -6.13
CA VAL A 174 -2.41 9.11 -4.68
C VAL A 174 -1.64 10.40 -4.31
N TYR A 175 -0.68 10.81 -5.15
CA TYR A 175 0.03 12.09 -4.96
C TYR A 175 -0.89 13.30 -5.16
N LEU A 176 -1.78 13.29 -6.15
CA LEU A 176 -2.74 14.37 -6.42
C LEU A 176 -3.88 14.44 -5.39
N GLY A 177 -4.13 13.35 -4.66
CA GLY A 177 -5.23 13.23 -3.71
C GLY A 177 -6.58 12.90 -4.39
N GLU A 178 -6.55 12.38 -5.62
CA GLU A 178 -7.71 12.07 -6.45
C GLU A 178 -8.10 10.59 -6.32
N ASP A 179 -8.49 10.14 -5.11
CA ASP A 179 -8.82 8.75 -4.76
C ASP A 179 -7.59 7.84 -4.51
N GLY A 180 -7.39 7.48 -3.24
CA GLY A 180 -6.69 6.22 -2.91
C GLY A 180 -7.60 5.03 -3.21
N PRO A 181 -7.07 3.79 -3.35
CA PRO A 181 -7.89 2.64 -3.71
C PRO A 181 -9.07 2.51 -2.75
N ALA A 182 -10.27 2.57 -3.30
CA ALA A 182 -11.52 2.52 -2.57
C ALA A 182 -11.58 1.22 -1.77
N ASP A 183 -11.63 1.36 -0.44
CA ASP A 183 -12.07 0.28 0.44
C ASP A 183 -13.50 -0.07 0.02
N ASN A 184 -13.67 -1.26 -0.54
CA ASN A 184 -14.97 -1.78 -0.97
C ASN A 184 -15.81 -2.04 0.29
N GLU A 185 -16.63 -1.08 0.68
CA GLU A 185 -17.70 -1.26 1.64
C GLU A 185 -18.67 -2.33 1.14
N GLN A 186 -18.48 -3.54 1.63
CA GLN A 186 -19.50 -4.58 1.57
C GLN A 186 -20.55 -4.29 2.64
N ALA A 187 -21.54 -3.45 2.32
CA ALA A 187 -22.78 -3.36 3.07
C ALA A 187 -23.88 -4.12 2.32
N GLY A 188 -23.92 -5.43 2.55
CA GLY A 188 -25.16 -6.16 2.44
C GLY A 188 -26.11 -5.66 3.53
N SER A 189 -27.31 -5.23 3.14
CA SER A 189 -28.45 -5.16 4.05
C SER A 189 -29.61 -5.92 3.43
N ASN A 190 -29.98 -6.96 4.17
CA ASN A 190 -31.09 -7.87 3.92
C ASN A 190 -32.45 -7.18 4.11
N VAL A 191 -33.37 -7.64 3.26
CA VAL A 191 -34.80 -7.92 3.45
C VAL A 191 -35.39 -7.80 4.88
N SER A 192 -36.65 -7.32 4.86
CA SER A 192 -37.79 -7.52 5.81
C SER A 192 -38.17 -6.21 6.54
N ASP A 193 -39.41 -5.85 6.78
CA ASP A 193 -40.73 -6.42 6.48
C ASP A 193 -41.73 -5.29 6.72
N SER A 194 -42.79 -5.16 5.92
CA SER A 194 -43.97 -4.36 6.26
C SER A 194 -45.13 -4.82 5.38
N ASP A 195 -45.71 -5.96 5.76
CA ASP A 195 -47.13 -6.22 5.56
C ASP A 195 -47.95 -5.08 6.18
N ASP A 196 -48.78 -4.37 5.40
CA ASP A 196 -50.18 -4.18 5.77
C ASP A 196 -51.05 -3.65 4.60
N ASP A 197 -52.00 -4.49 4.21
CA ASP A 197 -53.33 -4.23 3.68
C ASP A 197 -53.69 -2.86 3.06
N ARG A 198 -54.09 -2.90 1.77
CA ARG A 198 -55.42 -2.41 1.34
C ARG A 198 -55.79 -2.80 -0.10
N ARG A 199 -56.59 -3.87 -0.19
CA ARG A 199 -57.82 -4.05 -1.00
C ARG A 199 -57.78 -3.63 -2.48
N HIS A 200 -57.62 -4.64 -3.33
CA HIS A 200 -58.29 -4.73 -4.62
C HIS A 200 -59.80 -4.95 -4.39
N LEU A 201 -60.66 -4.12 -4.98
CA LEU A 201 -61.99 -4.53 -5.47
C LEU A 201 -62.44 -3.55 -6.58
N SER A 202 -62.77 -4.16 -7.71
CA SER A 202 -63.26 -3.63 -8.98
C SER A 202 -64.68 -3.04 -8.93
N LEU A 203 -65.07 -2.42 -10.07
CA LEU A 203 -66.39 -1.94 -10.53
C LEU A 203 -66.54 -0.41 -10.36
N GLN A 204 -66.87 0.40 -11.38
CA GLN A 204 -67.55 0.21 -12.67
C GLN A 204 -66.90 1.06 -13.77
#